data_AF-X1KT39-F1
#
_entry.id   AF-X1KT39-F1
#
_cell.length_a   1.000
_cell.length_b   1.000
_cell.length_c   1.000
_cell.angle_alpha   90.00
_cell.angle_beta   90.00
_cell.angle_gamma   90.00
#
_symmetry.space_group_name_H-M   'P 1'
#
loop_
_entity.id
_entity.type
_entity.pdbx_description
1 polymer ?
#
loop_
_entity_poly.entity_id
_entity_poly.type
_entity_poly.pdbx_seq_one_letter_code
_entity_poly.pdbx_strand_id
1 'polypeptide(L)' 'MFFRYTKPLARLIEEFSKMPGIGPKTAQRLAFYILKNPPERVASLAK' A
#
# COMPACT_ATOMS: atom_id res chain seq x y z
N MET A 1 5.58 12.29 -3.68
CA MET A 1 6.12 11.97 -5.02
C MET A 1 5.57 10.60 -5.47
N PHE A 2 4.27 10.49 -5.77
CA PHE A 2 3.64 9.24 -6.26
C PHE A 2 2.91 9.44 -7.60
N PHE A 3 3.25 10.50 -8.34
CA PHE A 3 2.56 10.94 -9.57
C PHE A 3 2.56 9.92 -10.72
N ARG A 4 3.25 8.78 -10.59
CA ARG A 4 3.25 7.67 -11.56
C ARG A 4 2.25 6.55 -11.24
N TYR A 5 1.57 6.59 -10.10
CA TYR A 5 0.59 5.56 -9.72
C TYR A 5 -0.84 6.06 -9.88
N THR A 6 -1.77 5.12 -10.07
CA THR A 6 -3.19 5.43 -10.03
C THR A 6 -3.54 6.05 -8.67
N LYS A 7 -4.48 6.99 -8.64
CA LYS A 7 -4.89 7.71 -7.43
C LYS A 7 -5.13 6.80 -6.20
N PRO A 8 -5.83 5.64 -6.30
CA PRO A 8 -6.01 4.76 -5.15
C PRO A 8 -4.70 4.09 -4.69
N LEU A 9 -3.83 3.68 -5.62
CA LEU A 9 -2.55 3.08 -5.27
C LEU A 9 -1.60 4.10 -4.62
N ALA A 10 -1.55 5.32 -5.15
CA ALA A 10 -0.77 6.41 -4.57
C ALA A 10 -1.18 6.70 -3.11
N ARG A 11 -2.49 6.75 -2.84
CA ARG A 11 -3.02 6.90 -1.48
C ARG A 11 -2.61 5.75 -0.56
N LEU A 12 -2.72 4.52 -1.03
CA LEU A 12 -2.34 3.35 -0.23
C LEU A 12 -0.85 3.39 0.17
N ILE A 13 0.03 3.76 -0.77
CA ILE A 13 1.47 3.90 -0.49
C ILE A 13 1.72 5.05 0.48
N GLU A 14 1.01 6.17 0.36
CA GLU A 14 1.12 7.29 1.28
C GLU A 14 0.72 6.91 2.71
N GLU A 15 -0.41 6.20 2.88
CA GLU A 15 -0.85 5.73 4.19
C GLU A 15 0.15 4.75 4.82
N PHE A 16 0.70 3.81 4.04
CA PHE A 16 1.75 2.93 4.55
C PHE A 16 3.02 3.66 4.94
N SER A 17 3.37 4.74 4.23
CA SER A 17 4.58 5.53 4.52
C SER A 17 4.47 6.34 5.81
N LYS A 18 3.26 6.52 6.36
CA LYS A 18 3.04 7.19 7.66
C LYS A 18 3.32 6.28 8.86
N MET A 19 3.42 4.97 8.64
CA MET A 19 3.66 4.01 9.73
C MET A 19 5.11 4.09 10.22
N PRO A 20 5.37 4.00 11.54
CA PRO A 20 6.72 4.03 12.07
C PRO A 20 7.55 2.86 11.52
N GLY A 21 8.74 3.17 10.98
CA GLY A 21 9.63 2.16 10.40
C GLY A 21 9.31 1.75 8.96
N ILE A 22 8.26 2.30 8.34
CA ILE A 22 7.93 2.02 6.93
C ILE A 22 8.32 3.20 6.05
N GLY A 23 9.46 3.07 5.36
CA GLY A 23 9.88 4.02 4.34
C GLY A 23 9.12 3.88 3.02
N PRO A 24 9.24 4.86 2.10
CA PRO A 24 8.47 4.92 0.84
C PRO A 24 8.65 3.68 -0.06
N LYS A 25 9.86 3.10 -0.11
CA LYS A 25 10.14 1.88 -0.88
C LYS A 25 9.44 0.64 -0.29
N THR A 26 9.36 0.56 1.04
CA THR A 26 8.66 -0.52 1.74
C THR A 26 7.16 -0.35 1.61
N ALA A 27 6.64 0.87 1.77
CA ALA A 27 5.23 1.18 1.55
C ALA A 27 4.76 0.81 0.13
N GLN A 28 5.58 1.12 -0.89
CA GLN A 28 5.31 0.72 -2.26
C GLN A 28 5.20 -0.82 -2.39
N ARG A 29 6.15 -1.57 -1.82
CA ARG A 29 6.12 -3.04 -1.83
C ARG A 29 4.87 -3.60 -1.17
N LEU A 30 4.45 -3.03 -0.03
CA LEU A 30 3.24 -3.46 0.68
C LEU A 30 1.98 -3.20 -0.13
N ALA A 31 1.88 -2.02 -0.75
CA ALA A 31 0.75 -1.69 -1.62
C ALA A 31 0.64 -2.66 -2.82
N PHE A 32 1.76 -3.00 -3.46
CA PHE A 32 1.77 -4.01 -4.53
C PHE A 32 1.52 -5.42 -4.02
N TYR A 33 1.97 -5.77 -2.81
CA TYR A 33 1.65 -7.05 -2.20
C TYR A 33 0.14 -7.20 -2.06
N ILE A 34 -0.55 -6.19 -1.53
CA ILE A 34 -2.00 -6.19 -1.39
C ILE A 34 -2.70 -6.38 -2.74
N LEU A 35 -2.31 -5.63 -3.78
CA LEU A 35 -2.92 -5.75 -5.11
C LEU A 35 -2.72 -7.12 -5.78
N LYS A 36 -1.68 -7.86 -5.42
CA LYS A 36 -1.39 -9.19 -5.97
C LYS A 36 -2.10 -10.33 -5.22
N ASN A 37 -2.65 -10.07 -4.03
CA ASN A 37 -3.32 -11.08 -3.24
C ASN A 37 -4.84 -11.05 -3.48
N PRO A 38 -5.52 -12.20 -3.35
CA PRO A 38 -6.97 -12.24 -3.46
C PRO A 38 -7.63 -11.38 -2.37
N PRO A 39 -8.77 -10.73 -2.69
CA PRO A 39 -9.42 -9.76 -1.82
C PRO A 39 -9.83 -10.35 -0.47
N GLU A 40 -10.19 -11.65 -0.39
CA GLU A 40 -10.54 -12.26 0.90
C GLU A 40 -9.37 -12.27 1.88
N ARG A 41 -8.14 -12.45 1.38
CA ARG A 41 -6.93 -12.47 2.20
C ARG A 41 -6.55 -11.07 2.70
N VAL A 42 -6.76 -10.06 1.86
CA VAL A 42 -6.45 -8.66 2.19
C VAL A 42 -7.52 -8.07 3.11
N ALA A 43 -8.79 -8.47 2.96
CA ALA A 43 -9.89 -7.95 3.77
C ALA A 43 -9.66 -8.13 5.28
N SER A 44 -8.95 -9.20 5.68
CA SER A 44 -8.56 -9.40 7.08
C SER A 44 -7.60 -8.34 7.64
N LEU A 45 -6.89 -7.60 6.79
CA LEU A 45 -5.96 -6.52 7.20
C LEU A 45 -6.68 -5.20 7.48
N ALA A 46 -7.90 -5.04 6.97
CA ALA A 46 -8.72 -3.83 7.14
C ALA A 46 -9.79 -4.00 8.24
N LYS A 47 -9.68 -5.07 9.02
CA LYS A 47 -10.60 -5.43 10.11
C LYS A 47 -9.99 -4.99 11.44
#